data_AF-A0A8B6XPS2-F1
#
_entry.id   AF-A0A8B6XPS2-F1
#
_cell.length_a   1.000
_cell.length_b   1.000
_cell.length_c   1.000
_cell.angle_alpha   90.00
_cell.angle_beta   90.00
_cell.angle_gamma   90.00
#
_symmetry.space_group_name_H-M   'P 1'
#
loop_
_entity.id
_entity.type
_entity.pdbx_description
1 polymer ?
#
loop_
_entity_poly.entity_id
_entity_poly.type
_entity_poly.pdbx_seq_one_letter_code
_entity_poly.pdbx_strand_id
1 'polypeptide(L)'
;MNAVCFIVAFLIAVSVNKVYTTTWLNTEQERQFKLNTVFSGKNVDWTKIGVACMDEFPNCKTLRHLCGKTLIREKCKDTCGECRLQSPVDCMLTDYGCCWDNVTVSTGKNNEGCPACVDQYSECQYFKENCKRNDIRVICPNTCGVKCNTCHDDPNQALVCPLYKTYGFCKNSNEVMKQVCSKTCGFC
;
A
#
# COMPACT_ATOMS: atom_id res chain seq x y z
N MET A 1 28.07 1.74 -59.24
CA MET A 1 27.09 1.78 -58.13
C MET A 1 27.19 0.45 -57.41
N ASN A 2 27.64 0.38 -56.14
CA ASN A 2 27.40 -0.76 -55.20
C ASN A 2 28.26 -0.77 -53.92
N ALA A 3 29.19 0.16 -53.66
CA ALA A 3 29.85 0.24 -52.35
C ALA A 3 29.24 1.33 -51.45
N VAL A 4 28.93 2.50 -52.02
CA VAL A 4 28.43 3.66 -51.28
C VAL A 4 27.02 3.41 -50.70
N CYS A 5 26.16 2.67 -51.42
CA CYS A 5 24.77 2.40 -50.97
C CYS A 5 24.72 1.48 -49.74
N PHE A 6 25.60 0.47 -49.67
CA PHE A 6 25.69 -0.43 -48.52
C PHE A 6 26.23 0.28 -47.27
N ILE A 7 27.20 1.17 -47.44
CA ILE A 7 27.76 1.96 -46.33
C ILE A 7 26.68 2.90 -45.76
N VAL A 8 25.91 3.57 -46.62
CA VAL A 8 24.81 4.45 -46.17
C VAL A 8 23.72 3.65 -45.45
N ALA A 9 23.32 2.48 -45.96
CA ALA A 9 22.33 1.63 -45.30
C ALA A 9 22.81 1.11 -43.93
N PHE A 10 24.10 0.74 -43.82
CA PHE A 10 24.69 0.27 -42.56
C PHE A 10 24.79 1.38 -41.51
N LEU A 11 25.18 2.60 -41.92
CA LEU A 11 25.22 3.76 -41.04
C LEU A 11 23.83 4.15 -40.53
N ILE A 12 22.79 4.08 -41.38
CA ILE A 12 21.40 4.33 -40.99
C ILE A 12 20.96 3.28 -39.96
N ALA A 13 21.18 1.99 -40.20
CA ALA A 13 20.80 0.92 -39.27
C ALA A 13 21.49 1.06 -37.89
N VAL A 14 22.78 1.39 -37.87
CA VAL A 14 23.53 1.64 -36.62
C VAL A 14 23.00 2.87 -35.89
N SER A 15 22.66 3.94 -36.61
CA SER A 15 22.11 5.15 -36.01
C SER A 15 20.72 4.94 -35.42
N VAL A 16 19.83 4.20 -36.09
CA VAL A 16 18.48 3.88 -35.59
C VAL A 16 18.53 2.95 -34.37
N ASN A 17 19.41 1.95 -34.38
CA ASN A 17 19.58 1.06 -33.23
C ASN A 17 20.14 1.79 -32.00
N LYS A 18 21.07 2.75 -32.21
CA LYS A 18 21.59 3.60 -31.13
C LYS A 18 20.51 4.53 -30.57
N VAL A 19 19.69 5.14 -31.42
CA VAL A 19 18.55 5.96 -30.97
C VAL A 19 17.55 5.13 -30.18
N TYR A 20 17.13 3.97 -30.70
CA TYR A 20 16.15 3.10 -30.02
C TYR A 20 16.63 2.60 -28.66
N THR A 21 17.90 2.18 -28.56
CA THR A 21 18.51 1.76 -27.28
C THR A 21 18.63 2.90 -26.29
N THR A 22 19.02 4.11 -26.73
CA THR A 22 19.03 5.28 -25.83
C THR A 22 17.63 5.69 -25.37
N THR A 23 16.61 5.61 -26.23
CA THR A 23 15.22 5.89 -25.82
C THR A 23 14.70 4.85 -24.82
N TRP A 24 14.97 3.56 -25.03
CA TRP A 24 14.59 2.50 -24.08
C TRP A 24 15.27 2.67 -22.72
N LEU A 25 16.58 2.96 -22.70
CA LEU A 25 17.33 3.16 -21.47
C LEU A 25 16.82 4.37 -20.67
N ASN A 26 16.51 5.48 -21.36
CA ASN A 26 15.94 6.68 -20.73
C ASN A 26 14.54 6.41 -20.15
N THR A 27 13.71 5.65 -20.87
CA THR A 27 12.34 5.32 -20.43
C THR A 27 12.34 4.36 -19.24
N GLU A 28 13.27 3.40 -19.22
CA GLU A 28 13.46 2.50 -18.08
C GLU A 28 14.05 3.24 -16.88
N GLN A 29 15.02 4.14 -17.08
CA GLN A 29 15.51 5.03 -16.01
C GLN A 29 14.40 5.92 -15.44
N GLU A 30 13.52 6.46 -16.26
CA GLU A 30 12.37 7.25 -15.79
C GLU A 30 11.36 6.38 -15.03
N ARG A 31 11.13 5.13 -15.45
CA ARG A 31 10.31 4.15 -14.71
C ARG A 31 10.92 3.79 -13.35
N GLN A 32 12.21 3.51 -13.30
CA GLN A 32 12.94 3.24 -12.07
C GLN A 32 12.97 4.47 -11.16
N PHE A 33 13.10 5.69 -11.72
CA PHE A 33 13.00 6.94 -10.96
C PHE A 33 11.59 7.12 -10.39
N LYS A 34 10.53 6.91 -11.18
CA LYS A 34 9.13 7.00 -10.71
C LYS A 34 8.82 5.97 -9.62
N LEU A 35 9.24 4.73 -9.79
CA LEU A 35 9.13 3.69 -8.77
C LEU A 35 9.93 4.09 -7.52
N ASN A 36 11.17 4.54 -7.65
CA ASN A 36 11.97 5.01 -6.53
C ASN A 36 11.35 6.25 -5.85
N THR A 37 10.66 7.13 -6.56
CA THR A 37 9.95 8.27 -5.95
C THR A 37 8.68 7.86 -5.20
N VAL A 38 7.99 6.81 -5.67
CA VAL A 38 6.86 6.19 -4.97
C VAL A 38 7.34 5.44 -3.72
N PHE A 39 8.46 4.72 -3.83
CA PHE A 39 9.10 4.04 -2.69
C PHE A 39 9.85 4.98 -1.73
N SER A 40 10.26 6.18 -2.19
CA SER A 40 11.02 7.16 -1.37
C SER A 40 10.16 8.33 -0.85
N GLY A 41 8.84 8.35 -1.06
CA GLY A 41 7.95 9.34 -0.44
C GLY A 41 8.31 10.81 -0.70
N LYS A 42 8.90 11.15 -1.85
CA LYS A 42 9.50 12.47 -2.13
C LYS A 42 8.53 13.56 -2.59
N ASN A 43 7.28 13.53 -2.13
CA ASN A 43 6.39 14.70 -2.17
C ASN A 43 5.39 14.67 -1.02
N VAL A 44 5.85 14.26 0.16
CA VAL A 44 5.13 14.50 1.40
C VAL A 44 6.00 15.45 2.22
N ASP A 45 5.45 16.60 2.60
CA ASP A 45 6.09 17.51 3.54
C ASP A 45 6.04 16.88 4.94
N TRP A 46 7.02 16.02 5.20
CA TRP A 46 7.15 15.25 6.44
C TRP A 46 7.44 16.12 7.68
N THR A 47 7.63 17.44 7.52
CA THR A 47 7.82 18.35 8.66
C THR A 47 6.49 18.78 9.30
N LYS A 48 5.36 18.62 8.59
CA LYS A 48 4.02 18.96 9.10
C LYS A 48 3.22 17.78 9.63
N ILE A 49 3.64 16.56 9.34
CA ILE A 49 3.02 15.32 9.82
C ILE A 49 4.05 14.68 10.74
N GLY A 50 3.95 14.95 12.05
CA GLY A 50 4.96 14.58 13.05
C GLY A 50 5.14 13.07 13.26
N VAL A 51 5.65 12.34 12.26
CA VAL A 51 5.81 10.87 12.26
C VAL A 51 7.02 10.43 11.42
N ALA A 52 8.14 11.15 11.48
CA ALA A 52 9.37 10.69 10.85
C ALA A 52 10.06 9.62 11.71
N CYS A 53 9.92 8.33 11.35
CA CYS A 53 10.79 7.27 11.87
C CYS A 53 11.99 7.11 10.95
N MET A 54 13.14 7.65 11.35
CA MET A 54 14.40 7.58 10.62
C MET A 54 15.55 7.32 11.59
N ASP A 55 16.70 6.94 11.05
CA ASP A 55 17.95 6.92 11.79
C ASP A 55 18.38 8.35 12.18
N GLU A 56 18.70 8.55 13.45
CA GLU A 56 19.17 9.81 14.01
C GLU A 56 20.67 10.02 13.76
N PHE A 57 21.45 8.93 13.66
CA PHE A 57 22.88 9.01 13.40
C PHE A 57 23.24 8.65 11.95
N PRO A 58 24.17 9.40 11.31
CA PRO A 58 24.56 9.15 9.93
C PRO A 58 25.30 7.82 9.73
N ASN A 59 25.88 7.25 10.79
CA ASN A 59 26.63 6.00 10.75
C ASN A 59 25.80 4.78 11.19
N CYS A 60 24.48 4.90 11.37
CA CYS A 60 23.62 3.82 11.84
C CYS A 60 23.78 2.51 11.05
N LYS A 61 23.97 2.58 9.72
CA LYS A 61 24.25 1.41 8.86
C LYS A 61 25.44 0.55 9.35
N THR A 62 26.48 1.20 9.89
CA THR A 62 27.67 0.51 10.43
C THR A 62 27.41 -0.11 11.82
N LEU A 63 26.41 0.41 12.54
CA LEU A 63 26.03 0.01 13.89
C LEU A 63 24.93 -1.06 13.91
N ARG A 64 24.52 -1.61 12.76
CA ARG A 64 23.44 -2.60 12.64
C ARG A 64 23.63 -3.83 13.55
N HIS A 65 24.87 -4.27 13.76
CA HIS A 65 25.19 -5.40 14.64
C HIS A 65 24.96 -5.08 16.13
N LEU A 66 24.79 -3.81 16.49
CA LEU A 66 24.53 -3.32 17.85
C LEU A 66 23.06 -3.02 18.12
N CYS A 67 22.13 -3.41 17.24
CA CYS A 67 20.68 -3.19 17.45
C CYS A 67 20.11 -3.84 18.72
N GLY A 68 20.85 -4.74 19.37
CA GLY A 68 20.51 -5.24 20.71
C GLY A 68 20.76 -4.25 21.85
N LYS A 69 21.43 -3.12 21.60
CA LYS A 69 21.68 -2.06 22.59
C LYS A 69 20.60 -1.01 22.53
N THR A 70 20.00 -0.68 23.67
CA THR A 70 18.90 0.30 23.79
C THR A 70 19.19 1.61 23.07
N LEU A 71 20.37 2.19 23.30
CA LEU A 71 20.77 3.45 22.65
C LEU A 71 20.83 3.34 21.12
N ILE A 72 21.39 2.25 20.58
CA ILE A 72 21.48 2.06 19.13
C ILE A 72 20.10 1.74 18.56
N ARG A 73 19.30 0.92 19.23
CA ARG A 73 17.93 0.60 18.85
C ARG A 73 17.03 1.83 18.80
N GLU A 74 17.20 2.75 19.77
CA GLU A 74 16.42 3.99 19.85
C GLU A 74 16.87 5.07 18.86
N LYS A 75 18.17 5.13 18.55
CA LYS A 75 18.75 6.15 17.68
C LYS A 75 18.86 5.71 16.22
N CYS A 76 18.90 4.42 15.95
CA CYS A 76 18.99 3.83 14.62
C CYS A 76 17.75 3.00 14.28
N LYS A 77 16.57 3.60 14.44
CA LYS A 77 15.28 2.91 14.34
C LYS A 77 15.04 2.30 12.95
N ASP A 78 15.50 2.94 11.89
CA ASP A 78 15.33 2.44 10.51
C ASP A 78 16.30 1.29 10.25
N THR A 79 17.60 1.49 10.54
CA THR A 79 18.61 0.43 10.38
C THR A 79 18.31 -0.81 11.23
N CYS A 80 17.73 -0.63 12.42
CA CYS A 80 17.35 -1.72 13.31
C CYS A 80 15.97 -2.34 13.01
N GLY A 81 15.23 -1.81 12.03
CA GLY A 81 13.92 -2.34 11.64
C GLY A 81 12.81 -2.07 12.67
N GLU A 82 13.02 -1.11 13.57
CA GLU A 82 12.04 -0.64 14.55
C GLU A 82 11.04 0.34 13.93
N CYS A 83 11.37 0.89 12.76
CA CYS A 83 10.44 1.69 11.97
C CYS A 83 9.32 0.80 11.40
N ARG A 84 8.23 0.70 12.16
CA ARG A 84 6.91 0.41 11.62
C ARG A 84 6.33 1.74 11.20
N LEU A 85 6.15 1.95 9.89
CA LEU A 85 5.41 3.11 9.40
C LEU A 85 4.06 3.13 10.12
N GLN A 86 3.88 4.04 11.08
CA GLN A 86 2.55 4.38 11.55
C GLN A 86 1.94 5.22 10.43
N SER A 87 0.90 4.66 9.80
CA SER A 87 0.01 5.40 8.92
C SER A 87 -0.36 6.72 9.59
N PRO A 88 -0.44 7.86 8.86
CA PRO A 88 -0.64 9.19 9.46
C PRO A 88 -1.87 9.29 10.38
N VAL A 89 -2.85 8.42 10.20
CA VAL A 89 -3.83 7.99 11.21
C VAL A 89 -4.09 6.52 10.90
N ASP A 90 -4.01 5.63 11.90
CA ASP A 90 -4.57 4.29 11.73
C ASP A 90 -6.08 4.48 11.54
N CYS A 91 -6.60 4.22 10.34
CA CYS A 91 -8.01 4.47 10.01
C CYS A 91 -8.97 3.78 10.97
N MET A 92 -8.52 2.72 11.65
CA MET A 92 -9.26 2.08 12.73
C MET A 92 -9.65 3.02 13.85
N LEU A 93 -8.76 3.93 14.23
CA LEU A 93 -8.95 4.87 15.34
C LEU A 93 -9.93 6.01 15.00
N THR A 94 -10.33 6.13 13.74
CA THR A 94 -11.27 7.16 13.30
C THR A 94 -12.71 6.76 13.57
N ASP A 95 -13.61 7.74 13.63
CA ASP A 95 -15.01 7.50 13.99
C ASP A 95 -15.72 6.53 13.03
N TYR A 96 -15.35 6.56 11.75
CA TYR A 96 -15.96 5.74 10.69
C TYR A 96 -15.08 4.56 10.23
N GLY A 97 -13.88 4.41 10.79
CA GLY A 97 -13.01 3.29 10.51
C GLY A 97 -12.33 3.33 9.14
N CYS A 98 -11.85 2.16 8.71
CA CYS A 98 -11.22 1.98 7.42
C CYS A 98 -12.23 1.65 6.32
N CYS A 99 -11.91 2.06 5.10
CA CYS A 99 -12.55 1.58 3.89
C CYS A 99 -12.28 0.08 3.67
N TRP A 100 -12.90 -0.48 2.63
CA TRP A 100 -12.75 -1.89 2.23
C TRP A 100 -11.29 -2.30 1.92
N ASP A 101 -10.41 -1.33 1.68
CA ASP A 101 -8.98 -1.54 1.44
C ASP A 101 -8.16 -1.64 2.74
N ASN A 102 -8.77 -1.44 3.91
CA ASN A 102 -8.14 -1.41 5.24
C ASN A 102 -7.01 -0.38 5.40
N VAL A 103 -6.94 0.62 4.51
CA VAL A 103 -5.88 1.64 4.51
C VAL A 103 -6.48 3.03 4.46
N THR A 104 -7.51 3.23 3.64
CA THR A 104 -8.13 4.55 3.47
C THR A 104 -9.07 4.83 4.64
N VAL A 105 -9.01 6.04 5.20
CA VAL A 105 -9.95 6.52 6.22
C VAL A 105 -11.31 6.76 5.57
N SER A 106 -12.37 6.15 6.11
CA SER A 106 -13.73 6.52 5.72
C SER A 106 -14.05 7.91 6.29
N THR A 107 -14.45 8.84 5.43
CA THR A 107 -14.75 10.22 5.84
C THR A 107 -16.16 10.36 6.44
N GLY A 108 -17.00 9.35 6.24
CA GLY A 108 -18.38 9.31 6.74
C GLY A 108 -18.93 7.89 6.79
N LYS A 109 -20.24 7.79 7.02
CA LYS A 109 -20.94 6.49 7.05
C LYS A 109 -21.02 5.88 5.65
N ASN A 110 -21.29 4.58 5.58
CA ASN A 110 -21.47 3.87 4.31
C ASN A 110 -20.30 4.00 3.31
N ASN A 111 -19.06 3.97 3.80
CA ASN A 111 -17.85 4.08 2.97
C ASN A 111 -17.74 5.42 2.21
N GLU A 112 -18.24 6.50 2.79
CA GLU A 112 -18.11 7.84 2.23
C GLU A 112 -16.62 8.25 2.16
N GLY A 113 -16.18 8.71 0.99
CA GLY A 113 -14.78 9.03 0.73
C GLY A 113 -13.89 7.82 0.44
N CYS A 114 -14.44 6.61 0.38
CA CYS A 114 -13.67 5.42 0.02
C CYS A 114 -13.38 5.32 -1.49
N PRO A 115 -12.25 4.68 -1.86
CA PRO A 115 -11.88 4.50 -3.25
C PRO A 115 -12.85 3.56 -3.99
N ALA A 116 -12.85 3.67 -5.31
CA ALA A 116 -13.67 2.84 -6.18
C ALA A 116 -13.29 1.35 -6.05
N CYS A 117 -14.30 0.51 -5.87
CA CYS A 117 -14.14 -0.94 -5.77
C CYS A 117 -13.95 -1.57 -7.16
N VAL A 118 -12.71 -1.54 -7.63
CA VAL A 118 -12.35 -2.11 -8.91
C VAL A 118 -11.07 -2.92 -8.78
N ASP A 119 -10.98 -3.98 -9.57
CA ASP A 119 -9.75 -4.75 -9.71
C ASP A 119 -8.65 -3.84 -10.25
N GLN A 120 -7.54 -3.76 -9.53
CA GLN A 120 -6.43 -2.86 -9.88
C GLN A 120 -5.66 -3.35 -11.12
N TYR A 121 -5.75 -4.65 -11.43
CA TYR A 121 -5.05 -5.29 -12.55
C TYR A 121 -5.97 -6.22 -13.33
N SER A 122 -5.74 -6.32 -14.64
CA SER A 122 -6.47 -7.22 -15.54
C SER A 122 -6.30 -8.71 -15.20
N GLU A 123 -5.20 -9.05 -14.53
CA GLU A 123 -4.78 -10.39 -14.15
C GLU A 123 -5.54 -10.92 -12.93
N CYS A 124 -6.39 -10.08 -12.31
CA CYS A 124 -7.17 -10.44 -11.13
C CYS A 124 -7.97 -11.73 -11.31
N GLN A 125 -8.45 -12.03 -12.52
CA GLN A 125 -9.13 -13.28 -12.87
C GLN A 125 -8.35 -14.56 -12.48
N TYR A 126 -7.01 -14.52 -12.45
CA TYR A 126 -6.17 -15.66 -12.09
C TYR A 126 -5.97 -15.82 -10.57
N PHE A 127 -6.31 -14.81 -9.78
CA PHE A 127 -6.09 -14.80 -8.34
C PHE A 127 -7.33 -15.20 -7.52
N LYS A 128 -8.40 -15.68 -8.17
CA LYS A 128 -9.65 -16.06 -7.51
C LYS A 128 -9.45 -17.07 -6.36
N GLU A 129 -8.57 -18.05 -6.54
CA GLU A 129 -8.23 -19.05 -5.51
C GLU A 129 -7.42 -18.46 -4.34
N ASN A 130 -6.83 -17.28 -4.54
CA ASN A 130 -6.01 -16.58 -3.56
C ASN A 130 -6.80 -15.52 -2.78
N CYS A 131 -8.11 -15.40 -2.99
CA CYS A 131 -8.98 -14.45 -2.29
C CYS A 131 -9.08 -14.68 -0.77
N LYS A 132 -8.50 -15.76 -0.24
CA LYS A 132 -8.27 -15.94 1.20
C LYS A 132 -7.23 -14.98 1.77
N ARG A 133 -6.34 -14.43 0.93
CA ARG A 133 -5.31 -13.49 1.35
C ARG A 133 -5.82 -12.04 1.27
N ASN A 134 -5.60 -11.27 2.34
CA ASN A 134 -6.09 -9.90 2.42
C ASN A 134 -5.49 -8.98 1.34
N ASP A 135 -4.20 -9.12 1.04
CA ASP A 135 -3.53 -8.34 0.00
C ASP A 135 -4.16 -8.56 -1.38
N ILE A 136 -4.55 -9.79 -1.71
CA ILE A 136 -5.25 -10.10 -2.96
C ILE A 136 -6.67 -9.51 -2.97
N ARG A 137 -7.37 -9.49 -1.83
CA ARG A 137 -8.71 -8.89 -1.74
C ARG A 137 -8.68 -7.37 -1.91
N VAL A 138 -7.63 -6.70 -1.46
CA VAL A 138 -7.44 -5.24 -1.65
C VAL A 138 -7.07 -4.92 -3.10
N ILE A 139 -6.28 -5.78 -3.75
CA ILE A 139 -5.86 -5.58 -5.13
C ILE A 139 -6.96 -5.97 -6.13
N CYS A 140 -7.70 -7.05 -5.85
CA CYS A 140 -8.70 -7.65 -6.71
C CYS A 140 -10.09 -7.74 -6.03
N PRO A 141 -10.66 -6.61 -5.57
CA PRO A 141 -11.88 -6.62 -4.79
C PRO A 141 -13.09 -7.17 -5.56
N ASN A 142 -13.21 -6.92 -6.87
CA ASN A 142 -14.33 -7.44 -7.67
C ASN A 142 -14.18 -8.94 -7.92
N THR A 143 -12.98 -9.39 -8.34
CA THR A 143 -12.74 -10.82 -8.54
C THR A 143 -12.94 -11.61 -7.24
N CYS A 144 -12.56 -11.04 -6.09
CA CYS A 144 -12.76 -11.64 -4.78
C CYS A 144 -14.15 -11.44 -4.17
N GLY A 145 -15.08 -10.79 -4.88
CA GLY A 145 -16.44 -10.57 -4.40
C GLY A 145 -16.52 -9.72 -3.13
N VAL A 146 -15.56 -8.81 -2.93
CA VAL A 146 -15.55 -7.86 -1.81
C VAL A 146 -16.75 -6.91 -1.97
N LYS A 147 -17.56 -6.81 -0.92
CA LYS A 147 -18.75 -5.95 -0.91
C LYS A 147 -18.40 -4.52 -0.52
N CYS A 148 -17.67 -3.82 -1.38
CA CYS A 148 -17.11 -2.51 -1.07
C CYS A 148 -18.14 -1.38 -0.90
N ASN A 149 -19.32 -1.49 -1.52
CA ASN A 149 -20.33 -0.43 -1.52
C ASN A 149 -21.41 -0.63 -0.45
N THR A 150 -21.25 -1.63 0.41
CA THR A 150 -22.20 -1.91 1.47
C THR A 150 -21.45 -2.12 2.76
N CYS A 151 -21.93 -1.48 3.82
CA CYS A 151 -21.47 -1.87 5.13
C CYS A 151 -21.82 -3.33 5.40
N HIS A 152 -20.82 -4.10 5.82
CA HIS A 152 -20.93 -5.50 6.15
C HIS A 152 -20.11 -5.81 7.39
N ASP A 153 -20.49 -6.87 8.09
CA ASP A 153 -19.64 -7.51 9.08
C ASP A 153 -18.61 -8.37 8.35
N ASP A 154 -17.48 -8.68 9.02
CA ASP A 154 -16.48 -9.59 8.48
C ASP A 154 -17.16 -10.93 8.12
N PRO A 155 -17.01 -11.45 6.89
CA PRO A 155 -17.72 -12.66 6.47
C PRO A 155 -17.43 -13.90 7.32
N ASN A 156 -16.26 -13.98 7.94
CA ASN A 156 -15.84 -15.10 8.77
C ASN A 156 -16.38 -14.99 10.20
N GLN A 157 -16.84 -13.81 10.62
CA GLN A 157 -17.30 -13.51 11.98
C GLN A 157 -18.76 -13.04 12.04
N ALA A 158 -19.40 -12.79 10.89
CA ALA A 158 -20.76 -12.27 10.79
C ALA A 158 -21.79 -13.07 11.60
N LEU A 159 -21.59 -14.38 11.74
CA LEU A 159 -22.49 -15.26 12.51
C LEU A 159 -22.47 -14.96 14.03
N VAL A 160 -21.34 -14.54 14.58
CA VAL A 160 -21.18 -14.25 16.02
C VAL A 160 -21.39 -12.78 16.37
N CYS A 161 -21.49 -11.89 15.38
CA CYS A 161 -21.71 -10.47 15.61
C CYS A 161 -22.97 -10.12 16.44
N PRO A 162 -24.14 -10.77 16.28
CA PRO A 162 -25.30 -10.51 17.14
C PRO A 162 -25.03 -10.80 18.62
N LEU A 163 -24.21 -11.82 18.88
CA LEU A 163 -23.78 -12.21 20.21
C LEU A 163 -22.87 -11.15 20.83
N TYR A 164 -21.86 -10.69 20.08
CA TYR A 164 -20.96 -9.62 20.51
C TYR A 164 -21.71 -8.31 20.82
N LYS A 165 -22.74 -7.98 20.02
CA LYS A 165 -23.62 -6.84 20.31
C LYS A 165 -24.35 -6.99 21.63
N THR A 166 -24.91 -8.18 21.89
CA THR A 166 -25.64 -8.47 23.13
C THR A 166 -24.74 -8.38 24.36
N TYR A 167 -23.48 -8.85 24.25
CA TYR A 167 -22.48 -8.76 25.32
C TYR A 167 -21.82 -7.38 25.45
N GLY A 168 -22.23 -6.38 24.66
CA GLY A 168 -21.74 -5.00 24.78
C GLY A 168 -20.36 -4.75 24.17
N PHE A 169 -19.83 -5.65 23.35
CA PHE A 169 -18.54 -5.45 22.68
C PHE A 169 -18.56 -4.25 21.73
N CYS A 170 -19.73 -3.90 21.16
CA CYS A 170 -19.88 -2.68 20.36
C CYS A 170 -19.56 -1.39 21.15
N LYS A 171 -19.54 -1.41 22.48
CA LYS A 171 -19.15 -0.26 23.30
C LYS A 171 -17.77 -0.45 23.93
N ASN A 172 -17.49 -1.66 24.41
CA ASN A 172 -16.28 -1.98 25.17
C ASN A 172 -15.07 -2.31 24.28
N SER A 173 -15.30 -2.61 23.00
CA SER A 173 -14.27 -3.01 22.03
C SER A 173 -14.58 -2.42 20.66
N ASN A 174 -14.88 -1.12 20.64
CA ASN A 174 -15.28 -0.39 19.44
C ASN A 174 -14.29 -0.58 18.27
N GLU A 175 -12.98 -0.51 18.49
CA GLU A 175 -11.98 -0.57 17.41
C GLU A 175 -11.97 -1.94 16.73
N VAL A 176 -12.07 -3.01 17.52
CA VAL A 176 -12.17 -4.38 17.00
C VAL A 176 -13.53 -4.60 16.33
N MET A 177 -14.61 -4.10 16.94
CA MET A 177 -15.96 -4.30 16.41
C MET A 177 -16.24 -3.44 15.16
N LYS A 178 -15.53 -2.32 14.94
CA LYS A 178 -15.55 -1.57 13.68
C LYS A 178 -15.02 -2.39 12.50
N GLN A 179 -14.11 -3.35 12.74
CA GLN A 179 -13.62 -4.24 11.69
C GLN A 179 -14.44 -5.50 11.54
N VAL A 180 -14.81 -6.10 12.66
CA VAL A 180 -15.38 -7.45 12.69
C VAL A 180 -16.89 -7.41 12.54
N CYS A 181 -17.55 -6.44 13.19
CA CYS A 181 -19.01 -6.35 13.30
C CYS A 181 -19.53 -4.93 13.02
N SER A 182 -18.91 -4.25 12.05
CA SER A 182 -19.20 -2.88 11.62
C SER A 182 -20.70 -2.64 11.42
N LYS A 183 -21.37 -3.55 10.71
CA LYS A 183 -22.80 -3.47 10.40
C LYS A 183 -23.65 -3.78 11.61
N THR A 184 -23.35 -4.86 12.32
CA THR A 184 -24.14 -5.28 13.47
C THR A 184 -24.09 -4.25 14.60
N CYS A 185 -22.92 -3.64 14.83
CA CYS A 185 -22.71 -2.60 15.84
C CYS A 185 -23.14 -1.20 15.39
N GLY A 186 -23.47 -0.99 14.11
CA GLY A 186 -23.93 0.30 13.58
C GLY A 186 -22.83 1.36 13.51
N PHE A 187 -21.58 0.93 13.27
CA PHE A 187 -20.45 1.84 13.02
C PHE A 187 -20.44 2.39 11.59
N CYS A 188 -21.32 1.83 10.77
CA CYS A 188 -21.87 2.35 9.55
C CYS A 188 -23.39 2.49 9.75
#